data_AF-A0A2V6U0E1-F1
#
_entry.id   AF-A0A2V6U0E1-F1
#
_cell.length_a   1.000
_cell.length_b   1.000
_cell.length_c   1.000
_cell.angle_alpha   90.00
_cell.angle_beta   90.00
_cell.angle_gamma   90.00
#
_symmetry.space_group_name_H-M   'P 1'
#
loop_
_entity.id
_entity.type
_entity.pdbx_description
1 polymer ?
#
loop_
_entity_poly.entity_id
_entity_poly.type
_entity_poly.pdbx_seq_one_letter_code
_entity_poly.pdbx_strand_id
1 'polypeptide(L)'
;MTYGAKADYKSGGREPTDYVNSRLIVMWGWSPGDGTFGTGTLQYLKLAKKQGARIVCVDPRVTRTSHALADEHVFIRPSTDAAALIAMAYVIVTEGLHDQAFLDRHVLGFDEAHLPAGAPDGASYRSYLLGLADGVRKTPAWAAAITGMPAETIRRLAIEYATTKPAALQCGYAPGRTANGEQFHRAAYALTAITGSVGTPGGNSGVSNGATGRGGIRSLPPGPNPAGARVATPLLADLLERGRAGGYPADIKMVYSVGGDLFNQTPNTHKTAAAAERLEFMVVHDHFVTPTARYADVVLPATTFWERNDVHTPWAGAGHYVIFMKQAVAPMYECRNDFDICADIARRLGIDDYSDKTEEEWLRESTRWPSRRTRTPTAWGRSRRSRPGFPTRRTAAGIRCGWSPRNRGRARTRSTTTSRSSCAPTATTSGSTPPTPPHAASSTASPCACSTSAAPPASRRVSPTAWRPASCPSRKGPGSRRARTARTRTAAPTC
;
A
#
# COMPACT_ATOMS: atom_id res chain seq x y z
N MET A 1 5.98 3.61 12.99
CA MET A 1 5.81 3.13 11.60
C MET A 1 6.83 3.85 10.70
N THR A 2 8.07 3.35 10.69
CA THR A 2 9.10 3.36 9.62
C THR A 2 10.49 3.11 10.24
N TYR A 3 11.29 2.31 9.52
CA TYR A 3 12.71 1.98 9.65
C TYR A 3 13.36 1.88 11.05
N GLY A 4 13.49 0.64 11.52
CA GLY A 4 14.39 0.17 12.57
C GLY A 4 14.66 -1.33 12.37
N ALA A 5 15.77 -1.85 12.91
CA ALA A 5 16.29 -3.20 12.66
C ALA A 5 15.37 -4.37 13.11
N LYS A 6 14.17 -4.09 13.62
CA LYS A 6 13.12 -5.07 13.91
C LYS A 6 11.83 -4.62 13.23
N ALA A 7 11.68 -5.01 11.96
CA ALA A 7 10.46 -4.81 11.20
C ALA A 7 9.43 -5.89 11.58
N ASP A 8 8.84 -5.76 12.76
CA ASP A 8 7.52 -6.32 12.98
C ASP A 8 6.56 -5.40 12.21
N TYR A 9 6.06 -5.84 11.06
CA TYR A 9 4.99 -5.16 10.29
C TYR A 9 3.66 -5.23 11.06
N LYS A 10 3.66 -4.75 12.31
CA LYS A 10 2.51 -4.73 13.20
C LYS A 10 1.61 -3.58 12.79
N SER A 11 0.59 -3.97 12.01
CA SER A 11 -0.79 -3.52 12.14
C SER A 11 -0.98 -2.02 12.43
N GLY A 12 -1.25 -1.26 11.37
CA GLY A 12 -1.82 0.09 11.44
C GLY A 12 -3.14 0.13 10.69
N GLY A 13 -4.01 1.08 11.02
CA GLY A 13 -5.28 1.32 10.33
C GLY A 13 -6.51 1.17 11.21
N ARG A 14 -7.65 0.93 10.58
CA ARG A 14 -8.96 0.84 11.22
C ARG A 14 -9.77 -0.32 10.66
N GLU A 15 -10.70 -0.82 11.45
CA GLU A 15 -11.71 -1.76 10.98
C GLU A 15 -12.80 -0.98 10.24
N PRO A 16 -13.42 -1.53 9.18
CA PRO A 16 -14.54 -0.88 8.51
C PRO A 16 -15.73 -0.58 9.43
N THR A 17 -15.97 -1.39 10.46
CA THR A 17 -17.05 -1.14 11.43
C THR A 17 -16.89 0.18 12.19
N ASP A 18 -15.66 0.65 12.38
CA ASP A 18 -15.38 1.85 13.16
C ASP A 18 -15.71 3.16 12.41
N TYR A 19 -15.97 3.12 11.09
CA TYR A 19 -16.33 4.32 10.31
C TYR A 19 -17.49 5.09 10.95
N VAL A 20 -18.44 4.37 11.56
CA VAL A 20 -19.63 4.91 12.23
C VAL A 20 -19.31 5.83 13.41
N ASN A 21 -18.15 5.68 14.04
CA ASN A 21 -17.72 6.51 15.18
C ASN A 21 -17.07 7.84 14.75
N SER A 22 -16.86 8.05 13.45
CA SER A 22 -16.16 9.23 12.92
C SER A 22 -17.16 10.38 12.74
N ARG A 23 -16.80 11.61 13.13
CA ARG A 23 -17.57 12.83 12.78
C ARG A 23 -17.19 13.37 11.40
N LEU A 24 -15.93 13.18 11.00
CA LEU A 24 -15.40 13.54 9.69
C LEU A 24 -14.64 12.36 9.10
N ILE A 25 -14.89 12.06 7.83
CA ILE A 25 -14.17 11.07 7.04
C ILE A 25 -13.64 11.74 5.78
N VAL A 26 -12.32 11.87 5.68
CA VAL A 26 -11.62 12.32 4.47
C VAL A 26 -11.16 11.10 3.70
N MET A 27 -11.80 10.82 2.56
CA MET A 27 -11.43 9.75 1.63
C MET A 27 -10.50 10.32 0.55
N TRP A 28 -9.24 9.90 0.55
CA TRP A 28 -8.20 10.45 -0.31
C TRP A 28 -7.72 9.44 -1.35
N GLY A 29 -8.10 9.63 -2.61
CA GLY A 29 -7.79 8.71 -3.71
C GLY A 29 -8.33 7.29 -3.47
N TRP A 30 -9.45 7.18 -2.75
CA TRP A 30 -10.05 5.94 -2.29
C TRP A 30 -11.49 5.78 -2.76
N SER A 31 -11.79 4.63 -3.38
CA SER A 31 -13.05 4.41 -4.10
C SER A 31 -13.73 3.06 -3.80
N PRO A 32 -14.22 2.80 -2.57
CA PRO A 32 -14.89 1.56 -2.17
C PRO A 32 -16.24 1.25 -2.84
N GLY A 33 -16.80 2.18 -3.61
CA GLY A 33 -17.95 1.96 -4.49
C GLY A 33 -17.57 1.56 -5.92
N ASP A 34 -16.29 1.68 -6.29
CA ASP A 34 -15.74 1.31 -7.59
C ASP A 34 -14.93 0.01 -7.49
N GLY A 35 -14.21 -0.18 -6.38
CA GLY A 35 -13.57 -1.45 -6.02
C GLY A 35 -14.06 -1.97 -4.67
N THR A 36 -13.89 -3.27 -4.42
CA THR A 36 -14.25 -3.88 -3.12
C THR A 36 -13.06 -3.82 -2.18
N PHE A 37 -13.17 -3.01 -1.13
CA PHE A 37 -12.12 -2.83 -0.11
C PHE A 37 -12.51 -3.52 1.20
N GLY A 38 -12.64 -4.85 1.18
CA GLY A 38 -13.11 -5.65 2.31
C GLY A 38 -14.63 -5.75 2.42
N THR A 39 -15.07 -6.67 3.29
CA THR A 39 -16.49 -6.99 3.47
C THR A 39 -17.21 -5.86 4.19
N GLY A 40 -18.29 -5.35 3.60
CA GLY A 40 -19.18 -4.39 4.27
C GLY A 40 -18.67 -2.94 4.31
N THR A 41 -17.49 -2.63 3.77
CA THR A 41 -16.87 -1.29 3.90
C THR A 41 -17.76 -0.16 3.39
N LEU A 42 -18.35 -0.32 2.20
CA LEU A 42 -19.24 0.69 1.64
C LEU A 42 -20.52 0.84 2.49
N GLN A 43 -21.00 -0.25 3.08
CA GLN A 43 -22.18 -0.27 3.94
C GLN A 43 -21.93 0.48 5.25
N TYR A 44 -20.77 0.30 5.88
CA TYR A 44 -20.40 1.05 7.09
C TYR A 44 -20.20 2.54 6.81
N LEU A 45 -19.66 2.92 5.64
CA LEU A 45 -19.57 4.32 5.24
C LEU A 45 -20.96 4.96 5.04
N LYS A 46 -21.89 4.23 4.41
CA LYS A 46 -23.29 4.67 4.29
C LYS A 46 -23.94 4.84 5.66
N LEU A 47 -23.67 3.92 6.59
CA LEU A 47 -24.17 3.99 7.96
C LEU A 47 -23.59 5.20 8.71
N ALA A 48 -22.29 5.43 8.61
CA ALA A 48 -21.62 6.60 9.19
C ALA A 48 -22.25 7.90 8.66
N LYS A 49 -22.47 8.00 7.35
CA LYS A 49 -23.16 9.15 6.74
C LYS A 49 -24.57 9.33 7.29
N LYS A 50 -25.35 8.23 7.40
CA LYS A 50 -26.71 8.27 7.98
C LYS A 50 -26.70 8.73 9.45
N GLN A 51 -25.63 8.46 10.18
CA GLN A 51 -25.43 8.92 11.57
C GLN A 51 -24.85 10.34 11.67
N GLY A 52 -24.68 11.04 10.54
CA GLY A 52 -24.25 12.44 10.51
C GLY A 52 -22.75 12.64 10.33
N ALA A 53 -21.98 11.59 10.02
CA ALA A 53 -20.58 11.76 9.65
C ALA A 53 -20.47 12.56 8.34
N ARG A 54 -19.71 13.65 8.35
CA ARG A 54 -19.37 14.38 7.13
C ARG A 54 -18.32 13.61 6.35
N ILE A 55 -18.50 13.50 5.03
CA ILE A 55 -17.59 12.79 4.14
C ILE A 55 -17.06 13.73 3.06
N VAL A 56 -15.73 13.89 3.03
CA VAL A 56 -15.02 14.64 1.98
C VAL A 56 -14.23 13.67 1.12
N CYS A 57 -14.38 13.76 -0.21
CA CYS A 57 -13.58 13.01 -1.17
C CYS A 57 -12.53 13.91 -1.80
N VAL A 58 -11.26 13.48 -1.79
CA VAL A 58 -10.18 14.12 -2.56
C VAL A 58 -9.75 13.16 -3.65
N ASP A 59 -10.06 13.46 -4.91
CA ASP A 59 -9.73 12.61 -6.05
C ASP A 59 -9.72 13.47 -7.33
N PRO A 60 -8.87 13.20 -8.34
CA PRO A 60 -8.99 13.83 -9.66
C PRO A 60 -10.31 13.54 -10.38
N ARG A 61 -11.04 12.50 -9.96
CA ARG A 61 -12.26 12.02 -10.62
C ARG A 61 -13.41 11.91 -9.64
N VAL A 62 -14.60 12.29 -10.07
CA VAL A 62 -15.83 11.94 -9.37
C VAL A 62 -16.10 10.44 -9.55
N THR A 63 -15.72 9.66 -8.54
CA THR A 63 -15.90 8.20 -8.48
C THR A 63 -17.33 7.83 -8.09
N ARG A 64 -17.76 6.57 -8.30
CA ARG A 64 -19.08 6.11 -7.82
C ARG A 64 -19.20 6.28 -6.31
N THR A 65 -18.09 6.05 -5.62
CA THR A 65 -17.96 6.33 -4.18
C THR A 65 -18.28 7.77 -3.87
N SER A 66 -17.61 8.71 -4.54
CA SER A 66 -17.80 10.12 -4.27
C SER A 66 -19.24 10.56 -4.57
N HIS A 67 -19.80 10.12 -5.68
CA HIS A 67 -21.18 10.43 -6.04
C HIS A 67 -22.18 9.90 -4.99
N ALA A 68 -21.94 8.73 -4.42
CA ALA A 68 -22.85 8.11 -3.45
C ALA A 68 -22.69 8.66 -2.02
N LEU A 69 -21.48 9.08 -1.63
CA LEU A 69 -21.14 9.32 -0.23
C LEU A 69 -20.65 10.72 0.08
N ALA A 70 -20.01 11.41 -0.86
CA ALA A 70 -19.36 12.69 -0.53
C ALA A 70 -20.41 13.77 -0.25
N ASP A 71 -20.22 14.51 0.84
CA ASP A 71 -20.84 15.83 1.03
C ASP A 71 -20.06 16.90 0.26
N GLU A 72 -18.77 16.66 0.04
CA GLU A 72 -17.91 17.51 -0.76
C GLU A 72 -16.91 16.68 -1.57
N HIS A 73 -16.76 17.01 -2.86
CA HIS A 73 -15.69 16.48 -3.70
C HIS A 73 -14.67 17.57 -4.00
N VAL A 74 -13.40 17.29 -3.72
CA VAL A 74 -12.27 18.19 -3.94
C VAL A 74 -11.36 17.62 -5.00
N PHE A 75 -11.26 18.34 -6.11
CA PHE A 75 -10.40 17.97 -7.21
C PHE A 75 -8.94 18.26 -6.89
N ILE A 76 -8.07 17.31 -7.23
CA ILE A 76 -6.62 17.44 -7.12
C ILE A 76 -5.95 17.01 -8.42
N ARG A 77 -4.84 17.64 -8.78
CA ARG A 77 -3.98 17.23 -9.89
C ARG A 77 -3.34 15.88 -9.56
N PRO A 78 -3.41 14.87 -10.45
CA PRO A 78 -2.82 13.56 -10.18
C PRO A 78 -1.34 13.63 -9.76
N SER A 79 -0.93 12.79 -8.81
CA SER A 79 0.46 12.67 -8.31
C SER A 79 0.97 13.89 -7.53
N THR A 80 0.08 14.73 -6.99
CA THR A 80 0.46 15.94 -6.23
C THR A 80 -0.02 15.91 -4.78
N ASP A 81 -0.62 14.80 -4.37
CA ASP A 81 -1.32 14.58 -3.10
C ASP A 81 -0.45 14.87 -1.87
N ALA A 82 0.84 14.52 -1.92
CA ALA A 82 1.77 14.78 -0.84
C ALA A 82 1.87 16.28 -0.52
N ALA A 83 1.87 17.17 -1.54
CA ALA A 83 1.98 18.60 -1.32
C ALA A 83 0.76 19.17 -0.58
N ALA A 84 -0.45 18.70 -0.91
CA ALA A 84 -1.67 19.11 -0.22
C ALA A 84 -1.67 18.66 1.25
N LEU A 85 -1.34 17.40 1.53
CA LEU A 85 -1.26 16.86 2.90
C LEU A 85 -0.19 17.56 3.74
N ILE A 86 0.97 17.88 3.15
CA ILE A 86 2.04 18.63 3.81
C ILE A 86 1.58 20.06 4.13
N ALA A 87 0.87 20.73 3.21
CA ALA A 87 0.34 22.06 3.48
C ALA A 87 -0.79 22.07 4.52
N MET A 88 -1.59 21.00 4.59
CA MET A 88 -2.54 20.82 5.70
C MET A 88 -1.79 20.71 7.04
N ALA A 89 -0.73 19.91 7.10
CA ALA A 89 0.11 19.81 8.31
C ALA A 89 0.73 21.15 8.68
N TYR A 90 1.19 21.93 7.71
CA TYR A 90 1.70 23.29 7.93
C TYR A 90 0.66 24.16 8.63
N VAL A 91 -0.57 24.24 8.10
CA VAL A 91 -1.66 25.04 8.69
C VAL A 91 -1.93 24.62 10.13
N ILE A 92 -2.10 23.32 10.38
CA ILE A 92 -2.38 22.77 11.71
C ILE A 92 -1.28 23.12 12.71
N VAL A 93 -0.02 23.07 12.28
CA VAL A 93 1.12 23.43 13.14
C VAL A 93 1.18 24.93 13.39
N THR A 94 1.03 25.77 12.35
CA THR A 94 1.11 27.23 12.49
C THR A 94 -0.05 27.84 13.26
N GLU A 95 -1.21 27.19 13.25
CA GLU A 95 -2.40 27.64 13.99
C GLU A 95 -2.53 26.99 15.37
N GLY A 96 -1.54 26.18 15.79
CA GLY A 96 -1.55 25.56 17.12
C GLY A 96 -2.62 24.49 17.33
N LEU A 97 -3.08 23.86 16.25
CA LEU A 97 -4.16 22.85 16.26
C LEU A 97 -3.66 21.40 16.37
N HIS A 98 -2.35 21.20 16.57
CA HIS A 98 -1.75 19.87 16.71
C HIS A 98 -1.87 19.34 18.15
N ASP A 99 -1.92 18.02 18.30
CA ASP A 99 -1.93 17.36 19.61
C ASP A 99 -0.49 17.19 20.11
N GLN A 100 0.04 18.22 20.78
CA GLN A 100 1.39 18.20 21.31
C GLN A 100 1.59 17.06 22.32
N ALA A 101 0.60 16.79 23.17
CA ALA A 101 0.71 15.73 24.18
C ALA A 101 0.78 14.33 23.56
N PHE A 102 0.13 14.10 22.41
CA PHE A 102 0.29 12.87 21.64
C PHE A 102 1.68 12.81 20.99
N LEU A 103 2.13 13.91 20.40
CA LEU A 103 3.43 14.01 19.72
C LEU A 103 4.59 13.69 20.68
N ASP A 104 4.60 14.31 21.86
CA ASP A 104 5.64 14.12 22.88
C ASP A 104 5.75 12.65 23.34
N ARG A 105 4.60 11.95 23.41
CA ARG A 105 4.53 10.59 23.93
C ARG A 105 4.81 9.51 22.88
N HIS A 106 4.46 9.77 21.63
CA HIS A 106 4.34 8.70 20.63
C HIS A 106 5.12 8.94 19.33
N VAL A 107 5.61 10.15 19.08
CA VAL A 107 6.19 10.53 17.79
C VAL A 107 7.65 10.97 17.96
N LEU A 108 8.51 10.47 17.08
CA LEU A 108 9.91 10.89 16.99
C LEU A 108 10.13 11.74 15.73
N GLY A 109 10.87 12.83 15.88
CA GLY A 109 11.30 13.71 14.78
C GLY A 109 10.26 14.73 14.31
N PHE A 110 9.18 14.92 15.06
CA PHE A 110 8.22 16.00 14.78
C PHE A 110 8.86 17.38 15.01
N ASP A 111 9.45 17.57 16.18
CA ASP A 111 10.20 18.76 16.57
C ASP A 111 11.66 18.40 16.90
N GLU A 112 12.46 19.42 17.18
CA GLU A 112 13.89 19.27 17.49
C GLU A 112 14.12 18.49 18.80
N ALA A 113 13.23 18.64 19.79
CA ALA A 113 13.36 17.96 21.08
C ALA A 113 13.19 16.44 20.96
N HIS A 114 12.39 15.99 19.99
CA HIS A 114 12.10 14.58 19.74
C HIS A 114 12.89 14.00 18.56
N LEU A 115 13.91 14.69 18.04
CA LEU A 115 14.79 14.14 17.01
C LEU A 115 15.53 12.89 17.52
N PRO A 116 15.62 11.82 16.71
CA PRO A 116 16.39 10.65 17.10
C PRO A 116 17.89 10.97 17.12
N ALA A 117 18.62 10.34 18.04
CA ALA A 117 20.07 10.50 18.14
C ALA A 117 20.77 10.28 16.77
N GLY A 118 21.61 11.24 16.38
CA GLY A 118 22.34 11.24 15.11
C GLY A 118 21.59 11.85 13.92
N ALA A 119 20.36 12.33 14.10
CA ALA A 119 19.71 13.20 13.12
C ALA A 119 20.41 14.57 13.07
N PRO A 120 20.52 15.20 11.89
CA PRO A 120 21.05 16.56 11.78
C PRO A 120 20.14 17.58 12.49
N ASP A 121 20.74 18.62 13.06
CA ASP A 121 19.99 19.75 13.62
C ASP A 121 19.14 20.42 12.54
N GLY A 122 17.93 20.84 12.88
CA GLY A 122 17.00 21.46 11.93
C GLY A 122 16.33 20.46 10.97
N ALA A 123 16.54 19.15 11.16
CA ALA A 123 15.93 18.11 10.33
C ALA A 123 14.54 17.67 10.81
N SER A 124 13.95 18.34 11.81
CA SER A 124 12.62 18.00 12.29
C SER A 124 11.55 18.27 11.22
N TYR A 125 10.45 17.53 11.29
CA TYR A 125 9.35 17.74 10.34
C TYR A 125 8.76 19.16 10.47
N ARG A 126 8.71 19.71 11.69
CA ARG A 126 8.31 21.10 11.93
C ARG A 126 9.24 22.09 11.21
N SER A 127 10.56 21.89 11.28
CA SER A 127 11.54 22.72 10.55
C SER A 127 11.35 22.64 9.02
N TYR A 128 11.01 21.47 8.49
CA TYR A 128 10.64 21.30 7.07
C TYR A 128 9.35 22.04 6.69
N LEU A 129 8.29 21.91 7.50
CA LEU A 129 7.01 22.60 7.25
C LEU A 129 7.20 24.12 7.21
N LEU A 130 7.97 24.65 8.15
CA LEU A 130 8.24 26.08 8.29
C LEU A 130 9.29 26.62 7.31
N GLY A 131 9.86 25.76 6.45
CA GLY A 131 10.90 26.16 5.49
C GLY A 131 12.25 26.47 6.11
N LEU A 132 12.48 26.11 7.37
CA LEU A 132 13.77 26.31 8.05
C LEU A 132 14.83 25.33 7.52
N ALA A 133 14.42 24.15 7.08
CA ALA A 133 15.31 23.11 6.57
C ALA A 133 15.69 23.30 5.08
N ASP A 134 14.81 23.93 4.28
CA ASP A 134 14.97 23.98 2.82
C ASP A 134 14.63 25.36 2.19
N GLY A 135 14.37 26.38 3.01
CA GLY A 135 14.04 27.73 2.56
C GLY A 135 12.62 27.91 2.03
N VAL A 136 11.77 26.87 2.01
CA VAL A 136 10.43 26.92 1.40
C VAL A 136 9.36 26.60 2.43
N ARG A 137 8.58 27.60 2.83
CA ARG A 137 7.40 27.41 3.68
C ARG A 137 6.32 26.62 2.94
N LYS A 138 5.78 25.57 3.57
CA LYS A 138 4.78 24.68 2.94
C LYS A 138 3.36 25.25 3.05
N THR A 139 3.18 26.49 2.62
CA THR A 139 1.90 27.22 2.75
C THR A 139 0.80 26.62 1.86
N PRO A 140 -0.49 26.92 2.14
CA PRO A 140 -1.58 26.58 1.22
C PRO A 140 -1.39 27.15 -0.19
N ALA A 141 -0.85 28.37 -0.33
CA ALA A 141 -0.55 28.96 -1.64
C ALA A 141 0.53 28.18 -2.41
N TRP A 142 1.58 27.71 -1.71
CA TRP A 142 2.59 26.84 -2.28
C TRP A 142 1.98 25.53 -2.81
N ALA A 143 1.16 24.87 -2.00
CA ALA A 143 0.52 23.63 -2.43
C ALA A 143 -0.53 23.85 -3.53
N ALA A 144 -1.25 24.98 -3.53
CA ALA A 144 -2.25 25.28 -4.57
C ALA A 144 -1.63 25.33 -5.97
N ALA A 145 -0.45 25.94 -6.12
CA ALA A 145 0.27 25.98 -7.39
C ALA A 145 0.61 24.57 -7.92
N ILE A 146 1.00 23.67 -7.02
CA ILE A 146 1.39 22.29 -7.35
C ILE A 146 0.17 21.41 -7.60
N THR A 147 -0.86 21.54 -6.77
CA THR A 147 -1.98 20.58 -6.68
C THR A 147 -3.18 20.98 -7.51
N GLY A 148 -3.31 22.27 -7.85
CA GLY A 148 -4.52 22.81 -8.44
C GLY A 148 -5.70 22.93 -7.46
N MET A 149 -5.55 22.51 -6.20
CA MET A 149 -6.56 22.77 -5.16
C MET A 149 -6.50 24.24 -4.75
N PRO A 150 -7.63 24.94 -4.58
CA PRO A 150 -7.63 26.29 -4.04
C PRO A 150 -6.96 26.34 -2.65
N ALA A 151 -6.14 27.37 -2.40
CA ALA A 151 -5.43 27.55 -1.12
C ALA A 151 -6.41 27.60 0.06
N GLU A 152 -7.55 28.27 -0.11
CA GLU A 152 -8.62 28.33 0.90
C GLU A 152 -9.22 26.95 1.21
N THR A 153 -9.37 26.10 0.19
CA THR A 153 -9.84 24.72 0.38
C THR A 153 -8.84 23.91 1.19
N ILE A 154 -7.54 24.02 0.88
CA ILE A 154 -6.48 23.33 1.64
C ILE A 154 -6.49 23.78 3.11
N ARG A 155 -6.53 25.10 3.35
CA ARG A 155 -6.55 25.66 4.71
C ARG A 155 -7.80 25.22 5.48
N ARG A 156 -8.98 25.37 4.89
CA ARG A 156 -10.24 24.95 5.51
C ARG A 156 -10.23 23.46 5.87
N LEU A 157 -9.85 22.58 4.93
CA LEU A 157 -9.79 21.15 5.20
C LEU A 157 -8.80 20.81 6.32
N ALA A 158 -7.68 21.52 6.41
CA ALA A 158 -6.71 21.33 7.48
C ALA A 158 -7.30 21.65 8.86
N ILE A 159 -7.94 22.81 8.99
CA ILE A 159 -8.59 23.26 10.23
C ILE A 159 -9.74 22.31 10.59
N GLU A 160 -10.58 21.97 9.61
CA GLU A 160 -11.71 21.07 9.80
C GLU A 160 -11.25 19.68 10.28
N TYR A 161 -10.19 19.14 9.66
CA TYR A 161 -9.62 17.85 10.04
C TYR A 161 -9.03 17.84 11.45
N ALA A 162 -8.40 18.94 11.86
CA ALA A 162 -7.84 19.06 13.20
C ALA A 162 -8.89 19.30 14.29
N THR A 163 -9.99 19.99 13.97
CA THR A 163 -10.99 20.41 14.97
C THR A 163 -12.21 19.49 15.05
N THR A 164 -12.58 18.78 13.97
CA THR A 164 -13.77 17.92 13.92
C THR A 164 -13.45 16.50 14.38
N LYS A 165 -13.33 16.29 15.70
CA LYS A 165 -12.95 14.99 16.28
C LYS A 165 -14.15 14.12 16.69
N PRO A 166 -14.10 12.78 16.48
CA PRO A 166 -13.03 12.03 15.82
C PRO A 166 -13.01 12.20 14.29
N ALA A 167 -11.82 12.33 13.71
CA ALA A 167 -11.61 12.51 12.28
C ALA A 167 -10.77 11.38 11.68
N ALA A 168 -11.27 10.76 10.62
CA ALA A 168 -10.59 9.71 9.90
C ALA A 168 -10.05 10.21 8.56
N LEU A 169 -8.74 10.07 8.34
CA LEU A 169 -8.14 10.18 7.01
C LEU A 169 -7.95 8.76 6.46
N GLN A 170 -8.71 8.41 5.43
CA GLN A 170 -8.59 7.13 4.74
C GLN A 170 -7.96 7.34 3.36
N CYS A 171 -6.73 6.87 3.19
CA CYS A 171 -6.05 6.94 1.90
C CYS A 171 -6.43 5.75 1.03
N GLY A 172 -6.28 5.88 -0.29
CA GLY A 172 -6.29 4.77 -1.22
C GLY A 172 -4.88 4.41 -1.67
N TYR A 173 -4.76 3.45 -2.60
CA TYR A 173 -3.47 3.03 -3.15
C TYR A 173 -3.02 3.87 -4.35
N ALA A 174 -3.96 4.48 -5.06
CA ALA A 174 -3.69 5.11 -6.35
C ALA A 174 -2.66 6.27 -6.24
N PRO A 175 -2.74 7.18 -5.25
CA PRO A 175 -1.74 8.25 -5.14
C PRO A 175 -0.32 7.74 -4.86
N GLY A 176 -0.20 6.58 -4.19
CA GLY A 176 1.08 5.92 -3.94
C GLY A 176 1.67 5.19 -5.16
N ARG A 177 0.92 5.00 -6.24
CA ARG A 177 1.38 4.37 -7.49
C ARG A 177 1.92 5.41 -8.48
N THR A 178 2.74 6.31 -7.98
CA THR A 178 3.31 7.44 -8.71
C THR A 178 4.79 7.59 -8.37
N ALA A 179 5.52 8.42 -9.11
CA ALA A 179 6.89 8.74 -8.75
C ALA A 179 6.91 9.42 -7.37
N ASN A 180 7.76 8.94 -6.46
CA ASN A 180 7.82 9.37 -5.06
C ASN A 180 6.51 9.15 -4.28
N GLY A 181 5.69 8.18 -4.69
CA GLY A 181 4.39 7.87 -4.06
C GLY A 181 4.49 7.49 -2.58
N GLU A 182 5.65 7.08 -2.09
CA GLU A 182 5.89 6.88 -0.66
C GLU A 182 5.74 8.18 0.15
N GLN A 183 6.01 9.34 -0.45
CA GLN A 183 5.86 10.63 0.23
C GLN A 183 4.39 10.94 0.53
N PHE A 184 3.46 10.51 -0.32
CA PHE A 184 2.02 10.64 -0.06
C PHE A 184 1.62 9.91 1.23
N HIS A 185 2.00 8.63 1.35
CA HIS A 185 1.69 7.85 2.55
C HIS A 185 2.39 8.40 3.79
N ARG A 186 3.66 8.83 3.66
CA ARG A 186 4.38 9.48 4.76
C ARG A 186 3.71 10.76 5.22
N ALA A 187 3.24 11.61 4.31
CA ALA A 187 2.53 12.83 4.62
C ALA A 187 1.18 12.55 5.31
N ALA A 188 0.44 11.53 4.84
CA ALA A 188 -0.81 11.10 5.48
C ALA A 188 -0.57 10.61 6.92
N TYR A 189 0.45 9.77 7.14
CA TYR A 189 0.81 9.28 8.47
C TYR A 189 1.27 10.39 9.39
N ALA A 190 2.04 11.35 8.88
CA ALA A 190 2.46 12.51 9.65
C ALA A 190 1.24 13.35 10.05
N LEU A 191 0.31 13.61 9.13
CA LEU A 191 -0.89 14.40 9.39
C LEU A 191 -1.80 13.76 10.45
N THR A 192 -2.01 12.44 10.39
CA THR A 192 -2.82 11.73 11.40
C THR A 192 -2.13 11.69 12.76
N ALA A 193 -0.79 11.56 12.80
CA ALA A 193 -0.01 11.61 14.03
C ALA A 193 0.00 13.02 14.66
N ILE A 194 0.17 14.08 13.86
CA ILE A 194 0.14 15.49 14.30
C ILE A 194 -1.18 15.83 14.98
N THR A 195 -2.28 15.22 14.51
CA THR A 195 -3.63 15.52 15.00
C THR A 195 -4.14 14.50 16.03
N GLY A 196 -3.31 13.56 16.49
CA GLY A 196 -3.67 12.56 17.48
C GLY A 196 -4.77 11.57 17.05
N SER A 197 -5.09 11.49 15.75
CA SER A 197 -6.18 10.64 15.24
C SER A 197 -5.82 9.14 15.20
N VAL A 198 -4.60 8.77 15.58
CA VAL A 198 -4.11 7.40 15.55
C VAL A 198 -4.48 6.67 16.83
N GLY A 199 -5.14 5.51 16.71
CA GLY A 199 -5.49 4.66 17.86
C GLY A 199 -6.72 5.13 18.64
N THR A 200 -7.49 6.09 18.11
CA THR A 200 -8.75 6.57 18.68
C THR A 200 -9.96 5.99 17.95
N PRO A 201 -11.05 5.61 18.63
CA PRO A 201 -12.32 5.25 17.96
C PRO A 201 -12.81 6.37 17.02
N GLY A 202 -13.22 6.02 15.82
CA GLY A 202 -13.59 6.98 14.77
C GLY A 202 -12.41 7.71 14.10
N GLY A 203 -11.18 7.40 14.52
CA GLY A 203 -9.94 7.92 13.93
C GLY A 203 -9.38 7.04 12.81
N ASN A 204 -8.17 7.36 12.35
CA ASN A 204 -7.41 6.53 11.40
C ASN A 204 -5.92 6.89 11.44
N SER A 205 -5.07 5.96 11.02
CA SER A 205 -3.64 6.19 10.81
C SER A 205 -3.27 6.76 9.44
N GLY A 206 -4.20 6.88 8.48
CA GLY A 206 -3.89 7.36 7.12
C GLY A 206 -3.41 6.25 6.18
N VAL A 207 -3.50 4.98 6.60
CA VAL A 207 -3.08 3.83 5.79
C VAL A 207 -4.10 3.50 4.72
N SER A 208 -3.61 3.09 3.54
CA SER A 208 -4.47 2.73 2.41
C SER A 208 -5.39 1.56 2.69
N ASN A 209 -4.94 0.63 3.54
CA ASN A 209 -5.72 -0.43 4.13
C ASN A 209 -5.16 -0.75 5.50
N GLY A 210 -6.04 -0.84 6.49
CA GLY A 210 -5.64 -1.23 7.81
C GLY A 210 -5.47 -2.73 7.94
N ALA A 211 -4.34 -3.18 8.45
CA ALA A 211 -4.27 -4.47 9.12
C ALA A 211 -4.54 -4.19 10.59
N THR A 212 -5.78 -4.27 11.06
CA THR A 212 -6.08 -4.13 12.50
C THR A 212 -5.72 -5.40 13.27
N GLY A 213 -5.56 -6.51 12.57
CA GLY A 213 -4.96 -7.74 13.07
C GLY A 213 -5.25 -8.89 12.12
N ARG A 214 -4.38 -9.91 12.08
CA ARG A 214 -4.67 -11.16 11.33
C ARG A 214 -5.51 -12.14 12.13
N GLY A 215 -6.30 -11.67 13.11
CA GLY A 215 -7.06 -12.57 14.00
C GLY A 215 -6.20 -13.62 14.73
N GLY A 216 -4.88 -13.41 14.82
CA GLY A 216 -3.94 -14.40 15.35
C GLY A 216 -3.52 -15.50 14.36
N ILE A 217 -4.04 -15.51 13.12
CA ILE A 217 -3.65 -16.48 12.08
C ILE A 217 -2.15 -16.35 11.81
N ARG A 218 -1.43 -17.44 12.05
CA ARG A 218 -0.01 -17.55 11.75
C ARG A 218 0.17 -17.97 10.30
N SER A 219 1.12 -17.33 9.63
CA SER A 219 1.61 -17.82 8.34
C SER A 219 2.40 -19.10 8.55
N LEU A 220 2.40 -19.97 7.54
CA LEU A 220 3.36 -21.07 7.47
C LEU A 220 4.79 -20.51 7.63
N PRO A 221 5.68 -21.18 8.37
CA PRO A 221 7.04 -20.70 8.57
C PRO A 221 7.73 -20.55 7.20
N PRO A 222 8.11 -19.32 6.79
CA PRO A 222 8.91 -19.19 5.58
C PRO A 222 10.31 -19.73 5.91
N GLY A 223 10.76 -20.73 5.16
CA GLY A 223 12.14 -21.20 5.24
C GLY A 223 13.14 -20.05 5.00
N PRO A 224 14.42 -20.23 5.37
CA PRO A 224 15.43 -19.21 5.14
C PRO A 224 15.58 -18.94 3.64
N ASN A 225 15.60 -17.67 3.24
CA ASN A 225 16.04 -17.29 1.90
C ASN A 225 17.57 -17.23 1.88
N PRO A 226 18.27 -18.20 1.25
CA PRO A 226 19.74 -18.27 1.29
C PRO A 226 20.40 -17.06 0.62
N ALA A 227 19.73 -16.41 -0.33
CA ALA A 227 20.26 -15.22 -0.99
C ALA A 227 20.09 -13.95 -0.13
N GLY A 228 19.16 -13.95 0.83
CA GLY A 228 18.80 -12.77 1.64
C GLY A 228 18.30 -11.56 0.84
N ALA A 229 18.22 -11.67 -0.49
CA ALA A 229 18.00 -10.55 -1.38
C ALA A 229 16.51 -10.31 -1.61
N ARG A 230 16.16 -9.03 -1.80
CA ARG A 230 14.81 -8.59 -2.13
C ARG A 230 14.90 -7.52 -3.21
N VAL A 231 14.04 -7.64 -4.22
CA VAL A 231 13.94 -6.68 -5.33
C VAL A 231 12.49 -6.20 -5.39
N ALA A 232 12.28 -4.92 -5.65
CA ALA A 232 10.94 -4.38 -5.78
C ALA A 232 10.26 -4.95 -7.03
N THR A 233 8.99 -5.38 -6.92
CA THR A 233 8.23 -5.95 -8.04
C THR A 233 8.23 -5.11 -9.32
N PRO A 234 8.17 -3.76 -9.29
CA PRO A 234 8.30 -2.94 -10.49
C PRO A 234 9.61 -3.09 -11.27
N LEU A 235 10.66 -3.62 -10.63
CA LEU A 235 11.98 -3.84 -11.23
C LEU A 235 12.15 -5.27 -11.77
N LEU A 236 11.09 -6.10 -11.80
CA LEU A 236 11.18 -7.49 -12.27
C LEU A 236 11.79 -7.58 -13.67
N ALA A 237 11.32 -6.76 -14.61
CA ALA A 237 11.83 -6.77 -15.98
C ALA A 237 13.34 -6.44 -16.05
N ASP A 238 13.79 -5.48 -15.27
CA ASP A 238 15.22 -5.09 -15.20
C ASP A 238 16.07 -6.17 -14.52
N LEU A 239 15.52 -6.82 -13.48
CA LEU A 239 16.15 -7.94 -12.80
C LEU A 239 16.39 -9.10 -13.76
N LEU A 240 15.36 -9.49 -14.53
CA LEU A 240 15.43 -10.58 -15.50
C LEU A 240 16.35 -10.23 -16.69
N GLU A 241 16.31 -8.99 -17.17
CA GLU A 241 17.11 -8.56 -18.32
C GLU A 241 18.60 -8.42 -17.98
N ARG A 242 18.92 -7.79 -16.84
CA ARG A 242 20.28 -7.30 -16.56
C ARG A 242 21.02 -8.14 -15.53
N GLY A 243 20.31 -8.84 -14.65
CA GLY A 243 20.90 -9.65 -13.59
C GLY A 243 22.05 -8.96 -12.85
N ARG A 244 23.13 -9.68 -12.56
CA ARG A 244 24.30 -9.16 -11.84
C ARG A 244 24.93 -7.95 -12.51
N ALA A 245 24.97 -7.91 -13.84
CA ALA A 245 25.51 -6.78 -14.60
C ALA A 245 24.71 -5.48 -14.37
N GLY A 246 23.42 -5.60 -14.04
CA GLY A 246 22.55 -4.49 -13.64
C GLY A 246 22.65 -4.08 -12.17
N GLY A 247 23.52 -4.72 -11.38
CA GLY A 247 23.62 -4.51 -9.94
C GLY A 247 22.59 -5.31 -9.11
N TYR A 248 21.93 -6.29 -9.72
CA TYR A 248 20.98 -7.17 -9.04
C TYR A 248 21.69 -8.34 -8.33
N PRO A 249 21.05 -8.99 -7.33
CA PRO A 249 21.68 -10.02 -6.51
C PRO A 249 22.11 -11.28 -7.28
N ALA A 250 21.47 -11.58 -8.41
CA ALA A 250 21.71 -12.77 -9.20
C ALA A 250 21.21 -12.60 -10.65
N ASP A 251 21.73 -13.44 -11.54
CA ASP A 251 21.15 -13.67 -12.86
C ASP A 251 20.03 -14.71 -12.69
N ILE A 252 18.79 -14.31 -12.94
CA ILE A 252 17.64 -15.17 -12.67
C ILE A 252 17.47 -16.15 -13.82
N LYS A 253 17.55 -17.44 -13.51
CA LYS A 253 17.37 -18.54 -14.47
C LYS A 253 15.98 -19.16 -14.43
N MET A 254 15.37 -19.17 -13.25
CA MET A 254 14.05 -19.76 -13.03
C MET A 254 13.11 -18.77 -12.35
N VAL A 255 11.85 -18.77 -12.80
CA VAL A 255 10.74 -18.13 -12.08
C VAL A 255 9.72 -19.18 -11.66
N TYR A 256 9.35 -19.13 -10.39
CA TYR A 256 8.26 -19.92 -9.83
C TYR A 256 7.13 -18.95 -9.43
N SER A 257 6.07 -18.88 -10.22
CA SER A 257 4.92 -18.00 -9.97
C SER A 257 3.76 -18.78 -9.35
N VAL A 258 3.19 -18.28 -8.25
CA VAL A 258 2.04 -18.91 -7.58
C VAL A 258 0.92 -17.90 -7.41
N GLY A 259 -0.26 -18.19 -7.98
CA GLY A 259 -1.48 -17.39 -7.81
C GLY A 259 -1.35 -15.94 -8.29
N GLY A 260 -0.50 -15.68 -9.29
CA GLY A 260 -0.17 -14.33 -9.75
C GLY A 260 0.11 -14.24 -11.24
N ASP A 261 -0.35 -13.14 -11.84
CA ASP A 261 -0.15 -12.84 -13.26
C ASP A 261 0.88 -11.71 -13.43
N LEU A 262 2.15 -12.10 -13.57
CA LEU A 262 3.31 -11.22 -13.71
C LEU A 262 3.13 -10.20 -14.83
N PHE A 263 2.65 -10.61 -16.00
CA PHE A 263 2.55 -9.72 -17.16
C PHE A 263 1.48 -8.63 -17.01
N ASN A 264 0.47 -8.88 -16.18
CA ASN A 264 -0.59 -7.93 -15.92
C ASN A 264 -0.34 -7.07 -14.68
N GLN A 265 0.34 -7.61 -13.66
CA GLN A 265 0.54 -6.94 -12.37
C GLN A 265 1.86 -6.16 -12.30
N THR A 266 2.79 -6.40 -13.21
CA THR A 266 4.05 -5.63 -13.31
C THR A 266 3.95 -4.53 -14.37
N PRO A 267 4.61 -3.37 -14.15
CA PRO A 267 4.70 -2.34 -15.18
C PRO A 267 5.57 -2.82 -16.35
N ASN A 268 5.48 -2.13 -17.48
CA ASN A 268 6.27 -2.39 -18.68
C ASN A 268 6.12 -3.83 -19.21
N THR A 269 4.88 -4.29 -19.40
CA THR A 269 4.54 -5.65 -19.84
C THR A 269 5.38 -6.16 -21.02
N HIS A 270 5.63 -5.32 -22.05
CA HIS A 270 6.47 -5.70 -23.18
C HIS A 270 7.92 -6.01 -22.78
N LYS A 271 8.47 -5.22 -21.86
CA LYS A 271 9.81 -5.44 -21.33
C LYS A 271 9.85 -6.70 -20.46
N THR A 272 8.84 -6.91 -19.61
CA THR A 272 8.72 -8.13 -18.81
C THR A 272 8.62 -9.36 -19.70
N ALA A 273 7.82 -9.33 -20.78
CA ALA A 273 7.71 -10.42 -21.75
C ALA A 273 9.05 -10.72 -22.43
N ALA A 274 9.73 -9.71 -22.98
CA ALA A 274 11.04 -9.90 -23.63
C ALA A 274 12.13 -10.37 -22.65
N ALA A 275 12.04 -9.99 -21.37
CA ALA A 275 12.97 -10.46 -20.35
C ALA A 275 12.65 -11.89 -19.89
N ALA A 276 11.38 -12.30 -19.89
CA ALA A 276 10.96 -13.65 -19.53
C ALA A 276 11.48 -14.71 -20.52
N GLU A 277 11.65 -14.37 -21.81
CA GLU A 277 12.26 -15.26 -22.83
C GLU A 277 13.72 -15.65 -22.50
N ARG A 278 14.37 -14.97 -21.57
CA ARG A 278 15.74 -15.31 -21.13
C ARG A 278 15.77 -16.34 -20.00
N LEU A 279 14.61 -16.66 -19.42
CA LEU A 279 14.52 -17.67 -18.39
C LEU A 279 14.81 -19.04 -19.02
N GLU A 280 15.51 -19.87 -18.27
CA GLU A 280 15.74 -21.26 -18.64
C GLU A 280 14.53 -22.13 -18.24
N PHE A 281 13.76 -21.67 -17.25
CA PHE A 281 12.59 -22.41 -16.78
C PHE A 281 11.56 -21.51 -16.06
N MET A 282 10.28 -21.71 -16.34
CA MET A 282 9.18 -21.05 -15.64
C MET A 282 8.11 -22.08 -15.22
N VAL A 283 7.79 -22.06 -13.93
CA VAL A 283 6.70 -22.86 -13.34
C VAL A 283 5.60 -21.92 -12.87
N VAL A 284 4.36 -22.26 -13.19
CA VAL A 284 3.19 -21.48 -12.79
C VAL A 284 2.15 -22.35 -12.08
N HIS A 285 1.79 -21.98 -10.84
CA HIS A 285 0.61 -22.49 -10.14
C HIS A 285 -0.53 -21.51 -10.33
N ASP A 286 -1.61 -21.96 -10.96
CA ASP A 286 -2.77 -21.11 -11.23
C ASP A 286 -4.05 -21.95 -11.35
N HIS A 287 -5.19 -21.31 -11.19
CA HIS A 287 -6.51 -21.89 -11.47
C HIS A 287 -6.89 -21.73 -12.94
N PHE A 288 -6.25 -20.77 -13.63
CA PHE A 288 -6.57 -20.43 -15.02
C PHE A 288 -5.30 -20.36 -15.87
N VAL A 289 -5.48 -20.55 -17.18
CA VAL A 289 -4.43 -20.27 -18.16
C VAL A 289 -4.31 -18.74 -18.34
N THR A 290 -3.65 -18.09 -17.38
CA THR A 290 -3.32 -16.65 -17.39
C THR A 290 -2.28 -16.32 -18.45
N PRO A 291 -2.10 -15.03 -18.82
CA PRO A 291 -0.96 -14.61 -19.64
C PRO A 291 0.36 -15.15 -19.12
N THR A 292 0.58 -15.15 -17.80
CA THR A 292 1.79 -15.74 -17.20
C THR A 292 1.89 -17.24 -17.41
N ALA A 293 0.80 -18.00 -17.21
CA ALA A 293 0.79 -19.44 -17.45
C ALA A 293 1.12 -19.83 -18.90
N ARG A 294 0.86 -18.94 -19.88
CA ARG A 294 1.19 -19.21 -21.30
C ARG A 294 2.67 -19.12 -21.63
N TYR A 295 3.47 -18.49 -20.78
CA TYR A 295 4.93 -18.43 -20.89
C TYR A 295 5.60 -19.51 -20.03
N ALA A 296 4.84 -20.31 -19.30
CA ALA A 296 5.37 -21.34 -18.43
C ALA A 296 5.77 -22.59 -19.21
N ASP A 297 6.90 -23.18 -18.84
CA ASP A 297 7.28 -24.53 -19.28
C ASP A 297 6.41 -25.59 -18.61
N VAL A 298 6.02 -25.34 -17.35
CA VAL A 298 5.14 -26.21 -16.57
C VAL A 298 4.04 -25.40 -15.91
N VAL A 299 2.79 -25.80 -16.17
CA VAL A 299 1.61 -25.30 -15.47
C VAL A 299 1.12 -26.37 -14.52
N LEU A 300 0.98 -26.02 -13.24
CA LEU A 300 0.48 -26.91 -12.20
C LEU A 300 -0.94 -26.46 -11.79
N PRO A 301 -1.99 -27.27 -12.08
CA PRO A 301 -3.37 -26.90 -11.79
C PRO A 301 -3.64 -26.94 -10.29
N ALA A 302 -3.89 -25.75 -9.71
CA ALA A 302 -4.17 -25.61 -8.29
C ALA A 302 -5.68 -25.59 -7.99
N THR A 303 -6.09 -26.20 -6.88
CA THR A 303 -7.48 -26.11 -6.37
C THR A 303 -7.88 -24.67 -6.08
N THR A 304 -9.06 -24.28 -6.52
CA THR A 304 -9.72 -23.02 -6.12
C THR A 304 -10.09 -23.03 -4.64
N PHE A 305 -10.47 -21.86 -4.11
CA PHE A 305 -10.90 -21.71 -2.71
C PHE A 305 -12.21 -22.46 -2.36
N TRP A 306 -12.95 -23.01 -3.33
CA TRP A 306 -14.12 -23.86 -3.07
C TRP A 306 -13.78 -25.33 -2.88
N GLU A 307 -12.59 -25.74 -3.35
CA GLU A 307 -12.18 -27.14 -3.48
C GLU A 307 -11.28 -27.60 -2.33
N ARG A 308 -10.98 -26.72 -1.36
CA ARG A 308 -10.12 -27.01 -0.22
C ARG A 308 -10.61 -26.35 1.07
N ASN A 309 -10.10 -26.82 2.20
CA ASN A 309 -10.27 -26.13 3.46
C ASN A 309 -9.21 -25.02 3.58
N ASP A 310 -9.57 -23.88 4.15
CA ASP A 310 -8.62 -22.80 4.40
C ASP A 310 -9.09 -21.89 5.55
N VAL A 311 -8.19 -21.05 6.05
CA VAL A 311 -8.49 -20.03 7.04
C VAL A 311 -8.03 -18.66 6.55
N HIS A 312 -8.93 -17.69 6.58
CA HIS A 312 -8.64 -16.35 6.10
C HIS A 312 -9.06 -15.28 7.10
N THR A 313 -8.45 -14.11 7.01
CA THR A 313 -8.94 -12.89 7.67
C THR A 313 -9.69 -12.02 6.68
N PRO A 314 -10.46 -11.03 7.11
CA PRO A 314 -10.94 -9.99 6.22
C PRO A 314 -9.81 -9.41 5.39
N TRP A 315 -10.13 -8.95 4.19
CA TRP A 315 -9.14 -8.45 3.24
C TRP A 315 -8.21 -7.42 3.89
N ALA A 316 -6.91 -7.56 3.61
CA ALA A 316 -5.82 -6.80 4.21
C ALA A 316 -5.68 -6.90 5.76
N GLY A 317 -6.35 -7.85 6.41
CA GLY A 317 -6.35 -8.00 7.87
C GLY A 317 -7.21 -6.94 8.58
N ALA A 318 -8.21 -6.38 7.88
CA ALA A 318 -9.10 -5.35 8.37
C ALA A 318 -10.26 -5.95 9.19
N GLY A 319 -9.93 -6.60 10.31
CA GLY A 319 -10.91 -7.14 11.25
C GLY A 319 -10.29 -8.08 12.29
N HIS A 320 -10.99 -8.24 13.41
CA HIS A 320 -10.56 -9.07 14.54
C HIS A 320 -11.24 -10.44 14.55
N TYR A 321 -11.53 -10.99 13.37
CA TYR A 321 -12.17 -12.29 13.22
C TYR A 321 -11.47 -13.14 12.16
N VAL A 322 -11.66 -14.46 12.29
CA VAL A 322 -11.16 -15.48 11.37
C VAL A 322 -12.35 -16.08 10.63
N ILE A 323 -12.16 -16.31 9.34
CA ILE A 323 -13.12 -16.94 8.46
C ILE A 323 -12.59 -18.34 8.16
N PHE A 324 -13.29 -19.36 8.61
CA PHE A 324 -13.03 -20.73 8.18
C PHE A 324 -13.74 -20.96 6.84
N MET A 325 -12.96 -21.29 5.82
CA MET A 325 -13.45 -21.63 4.48
C MET A 325 -13.49 -23.15 4.40
N LYS A 326 -14.66 -23.74 4.66
CA LYS A 326 -14.85 -25.19 4.50
C LYS A 326 -14.90 -25.53 3.02
N GLN A 327 -14.24 -26.61 2.64
CA GLN A 327 -14.36 -27.22 1.32
C GLN A 327 -15.84 -27.40 0.96
N ALA A 328 -16.25 -26.81 -0.16
CA ALA A 328 -17.63 -26.85 -0.65
C ALA A 328 -17.84 -27.96 -1.68
N VAL A 329 -16.82 -28.26 -2.48
CA VAL A 329 -16.82 -29.31 -3.51
C VAL A 329 -15.50 -30.07 -3.46
N ALA A 330 -15.48 -31.30 -3.97
CA ALA A 330 -14.23 -32.05 -4.15
C ALA A 330 -13.33 -31.35 -5.20
N PRO A 331 -11.99 -31.54 -5.15
CA PRO A 331 -11.10 -31.07 -6.20
C PRO A 331 -11.54 -31.59 -7.56
N MET A 332 -11.62 -30.69 -8.53
CA MET A 332 -12.05 -31.02 -9.88
C MET A 332 -10.86 -31.53 -10.71
N TYR A 333 -11.09 -32.56 -11.52
CA TYR A 333 -10.09 -33.11 -12.44
C TYR A 333 -8.81 -33.55 -11.70
N GLU A 334 -7.64 -33.14 -12.18
CA GLU A 334 -6.34 -33.38 -11.55
C GLU A 334 -5.86 -32.18 -10.73
N CYS A 335 -6.74 -31.23 -10.40
CA CYS A 335 -6.38 -30.09 -9.56
C CYS A 335 -5.94 -30.57 -8.17
N ARG A 336 -4.83 -30.02 -7.69
CA ARG A 336 -4.28 -30.36 -6.38
C ARG A 336 -4.13 -29.13 -5.51
N ASN A 337 -4.15 -29.35 -4.20
CA ASN A 337 -3.91 -28.27 -3.26
C ASN A 337 -2.46 -27.77 -3.36
N ASP A 338 -2.25 -26.46 -3.20
CA ASP A 338 -0.92 -25.83 -3.20
C ASP A 338 0.02 -26.52 -2.21
N PHE A 339 -0.48 -26.91 -1.03
CA PHE A 339 0.30 -27.61 -0.01
C PHE A 339 0.81 -28.97 -0.52
N ASP A 340 -0.06 -29.79 -1.11
CA ASP A 340 0.29 -31.13 -1.60
C ASP A 340 1.27 -31.07 -2.79
N ILE A 341 1.07 -30.09 -3.68
CA ILE A 341 1.99 -29.86 -4.81
C ILE A 341 3.38 -29.54 -4.28
N CYS A 342 3.49 -28.59 -3.34
CA CYS A 342 4.77 -28.21 -2.75
C CYS A 342 5.41 -29.36 -1.95
N ALA A 343 4.61 -30.17 -1.24
CA ALA A 343 5.10 -31.34 -0.50
C ALA A 343 5.69 -32.42 -1.44
N ASP A 344 5.05 -32.67 -2.58
CA ASP A 344 5.57 -33.63 -3.57
C ASP A 344 6.83 -33.13 -4.27
N ILE A 345 6.90 -31.82 -4.57
CA ILE A 345 8.10 -31.19 -5.13
C ILE A 345 9.24 -31.28 -4.11
N ALA A 346 8.99 -30.95 -2.84
CA ALA A 346 9.97 -31.05 -1.78
C ALA A 346 10.58 -32.47 -1.69
N ARG A 347 9.72 -33.51 -1.70
CA ARG A 347 10.18 -34.91 -1.71
C ARG A 347 11.06 -35.24 -2.91
N ARG A 348 10.71 -34.78 -4.11
CA ARG A 348 11.50 -35.01 -5.34
C ARG A 348 12.83 -34.26 -5.33
N LEU A 349 12.93 -33.17 -4.57
CA LEU A 349 14.16 -32.40 -4.37
C LEU A 349 14.99 -32.91 -3.18
N GLY A 350 14.55 -33.95 -2.46
CA GLY A 350 15.23 -34.46 -1.27
C GLY A 350 15.12 -33.53 -0.06
N ILE A 351 14.06 -32.72 0.02
CA ILE A 351 13.75 -31.86 1.18
C ILE A 351 12.78 -32.65 2.09
N ASP A 352 13.34 -33.54 2.89
CA ASP A 352 12.57 -34.50 3.70
C ASP A 352 11.88 -33.87 4.91
N ASP A 353 12.31 -32.68 5.33
CA ASP A 353 11.80 -31.94 6.50
C ASP A 353 10.78 -30.84 6.15
N TYR A 354 10.23 -30.87 4.94
CA TYR A 354 9.31 -29.83 4.46
C TYR A 354 8.05 -29.67 5.33
N SER A 355 7.44 -30.78 5.73
CA SER A 355 6.29 -30.78 6.65
C SER A 355 6.07 -32.16 7.28
N ASP A 356 5.84 -32.17 8.58
CA ASP A 356 5.41 -33.34 9.38
C ASP A 356 3.88 -33.40 9.58
N LYS A 357 3.16 -32.38 9.10
CA LYS A 357 1.72 -32.18 9.32
C LYS A 357 0.92 -32.26 8.04
N THR A 358 -0.32 -32.71 8.19
CA THR A 358 -1.39 -32.61 7.20
C THR A 358 -1.89 -31.17 7.05
N GLU A 359 -2.62 -30.88 5.96
CA GLU A 359 -3.27 -29.58 5.76
C GLU A 359 -4.14 -29.19 6.96
N GLU A 360 -5.00 -30.11 7.45
CA GLU A 360 -5.92 -29.81 8.54
C GLU A 360 -5.17 -29.49 9.85
N GLU A 361 -4.08 -30.18 10.12
CA GLU A 361 -3.22 -29.89 11.28
C GLU A 361 -2.58 -28.50 11.17
N TRP A 362 -2.13 -28.11 9.97
CA TRP A 362 -1.64 -26.75 9.71
C TRP A 362 -2.73 -25.70 9.89
N LEU A 363 -3.96 -25.94 9.42
CA LEU A 363 -5.09 -25.02 9.62
C LEU A 363 -5.43 -24.89 11.11
N ARG A 364 -5.39 -26.00 11.86
CA ARG A 364 -5.59 -25.98 13.32
C ARG A 364 -4.46 -25.25 14.04
N GLU A 365 -3.20 -25.47 13.66
CA GLU A 365 -2.06 -24.81 14.28
C GLU A 365 -2.01 -23.31 13.97
N SER A 366 -2.26 -22.94 12.72
CA SER A 366 -2.27 -21.53 12.30
C SER A 366 -3.34 -20.72 13.02
N THR A 367 -4.45 -21.35 13.41
CA THR A 367 -5.55 -20.74 14.16
C THR A 367 -5.47 -20.93 15.67
N ARG A 368 -4.53 -21.74 16.18
CA ARG A 368 -4.31 -21.85 17.63
C ARG A 368 -3.84 -20.51 18.18
N TRP A 369 -4.74 -19.83 18.88
CA TRP A 369 -4.36 -18.75 19.77
C TRP A 369 -3.40 -19.35 20.81
N PRO A 370 -2.23 -18.74 21.09
CA PRO A 370 -1.43 -19.20 22.23
C PRO A 370 -2.36 -19.16 23.44
N SER A 371 -2.65 -20.34 24.02
CA SER A 371 -3.36 -20.44 25.29
C SER A 371 -2.74 -19.38 26.17
N ARG A 372 -3.58 -18.49 26.75
CA ARG A 372 -3.12 -17.38 27.57
C ARG A 372 -1.97 -17.93 28.40
N ARG A 373 -0.72 -17.57 28.06
CA ARG A 373 0.36 -17.68 29.02
C ARG A 373 -0.21 -16.82 30.12
N THR A 374 -0.58 -17.45 31.23
CA THR A 374 -0.91 -16.79 32.46
C THR A 374 0.30 -15.91 32.74
N ARG A 375 0.28 -14.68 32.20
CA ARG A 375 0.81 -13.55 32.92
C ARG A 375 -0.07 -13.54 34.14
N THR A 376 0.35 -14.30 35.16
CA THR A 376 0.08 -13.96 36.53
C THR A 376 0.15 -12.44 36.58
N PRO A 377 -0.92 -11.75 36.99
CA PRO A 377 -0.83 -10.33 37.23
C PRO A 377 0.27 -10.17 38.27
N THR A 378 1.49 -9.82 37.87
CA THR A 378 2.43 -9.25 38.82
C THR A 378 1.74 -7.98 39.28
N ALA A 379 1.20 -8.07 40.48
CA ALA A 379 0.37 -7.08 41.12
C ALA A 379 0.97 -5.69 40.93
N TRP A 380 0.29 -4.86 40.13
CA TRP A 380 0.31 -3.43 40.34
C TRP A 380 -0.50 -3.19 41.61
N GLY A 381 0.14 -3.31 42.76
CA GLY A 381 -0.50 -3.09 44.05
C GLY A 381 0.25 -3.70 45.22
N ARG A 382 0.92 -2.83 45.99
CA ARG A 382 1.46 -3.01 47.35
C ARG A 382 2.76 -3.81 47.47
N SER A 383 3.88 -3.08 47.45
CA SER A 383 4.77 -3.07 48.62
C SER A 383 5.53 -1.74 48.70
N ARG A 384 5.25 -0.97 49.76
CA ARG A 384 6.23 -0.04 50.31
C ARG A 384 7.34 -0.89 50.91
N ARG A 385 8.57 -0.78 50.39
CA ARG A 385 9.80 -0.81 51.17
C ARG A 385 10.94 -0.26 50.32
N SER A 386 11.58 0.74 50.89
CA SER A 386 12.74 1.47 50.40
C SER A 386 13.96 0.57 50.23
N ARG A 387 14.69 0.74 49.12
CA ARG A 387 16.16 0.94 49.09
C ARG A 387 16.67 1.24 47.65
N PRO A 388 17.79 1.98 47.50
CA PRO A 388 18.06 2.79 46.32
C PRO A 388 19.12 2.21 45.37
N GLY A 389 19.10 2.69 44.11
CA GLY A 389 20.26 2.74 43.22
C GLY A 389 20.33 1.65 42.15
N PHE A 390 19.98 1.99 40.91
CA PHE A 390 20.73 1.77 39.65
C PHE A 390 19.83 2.15 38.45
N PRO A 391 20.35 2.86 37.42
CA PRO A 391 19.52 3.49 36.40
C PRO A 391 19.08 2.49 35.32
N THR A 392 17.76 2.31 35.18
CA THR A 392 17.16 1.48 34.12
C THR A 392 17.10 2.24 32.80
N ARG A 393 17.91 1.82 31.80
CA ARG A 393 17.64 2.11 30.39
C ARG A 393 16.38 1.35 29.96
N ARG A 394 15.26 2.06 29.78
CA ARG A 394 14.06 1.57 29.08
C ARG A 394 14.06 2.10 27.65
N THR A 395 14.34 1.24 26.69
CA THR A 395 14.15 1.56 25.26
C THR A 395 12.66 1.52 24.91
N ALA A 396 12.05 2.69 24.75
CA ALA A 396 10.73 2.84 24.15
C ALA A 396 10.85 2.78 22.62
N ALA A 397 10.10 1.89 21.97
CA ALA A 397 10.01 1.83 20.52
C ALA A 397 9.03 2.91 20.02
N GLY A 398 9.56 4.09 19.67
CA GLY A 398 8.79 5.22 19.12
C GLY A 398 8.55 5.13 17.61
N ILE A 399 7.55 5.87 17.12
CA ILE A 399 7.23 6.03 15.69
C ILE A 399 8.24 7.02 15.10
N ARG A 400 9.18 6.56 14.26
CA ARG A 400 10.16 7.42 13.59
C ARG A 400 9.52 8.16 12.41
N CYS A 401 9.56 9.49 12.42
CA CYS A 401 9.32 10.35 11.27
C CYS A 401 10.60 11.15 11.03
N GLY A 402 11.52 10.61 10.22
CA GLY A 402 12.80 11.26 9.92
C GLY A 402 13.03 11.42 8.42
N TRP A 403 13.47 12.60 8.00
CA TRP A 403 13.99 12.90 6.66
C TRP A 403 15.50 13.13 6.81
N SER A 404 16.32 12.47 5.98
CA SER A 404 17.79 12.56 6.08
C SER A 404 18.37 13.20 4.82
N PRO A 405 18.95 14.40 4.91
CA PRO A 405 19.80 14.95 3.88
C PRO A 405 21.27 14.62 4.19
N ARG A 406 21.93 13.78 3.39
CA ARG A 406 23.40 13.71 3.39
C ARG A 406 23.96 13.58 1.99
N ASN A 407 24.71 14.59 1.57
CA ASN A 407 25.81 14.46 0.62
C ASN A 407 26.87 15.55 0.91
N ARG A 408 28.07 15.13 1.37
CA ARG A 408 29.42 15.68 1.11
C ARG A 408 30.47 14.79 1.85
N GLY A 409 31.59 14.47 1.15
CA GLY A 409 32.70 13.51 1.40
C GLY A 409 33.14 13.14 2.83
N ARG A 410 33.82 12.02 3.11
CA ARG A 410 34.80 11.21 2.33
C ARG A 410 34.67 9.71 2.67
N ALA A 411 35.11 8.86 1.75
CA ALA A 411 35.06 7.40 1.81
C ALA A 411 35.93 6.77 2.90
N ARG A 412 35.39 5.74 3.57
CA ARG A 412 36.10 4.49 3.95
C ARG A 412 35.08 3.35 4.06
N THR A 413 35.51 2.20 3.56
CA THR A 413 34.76 1.03 3.08
C THR A 413 34.13 0.17 4.20
N ARG A 414 32.84 -0.17 4.06
CA ARG A 414 32.24 -1.50 4.32
C ARG A 414 30.83 -1.54 3.73
N SER A 415 30.50 -2.65 3.08
CA SER A 415 29.43 -2.85 2.10
C SER A 415 28.01 -2.52 2.60
N THR A 416 27.41 -1.47 2.02
CA THR A 416 25.96 -1.23 2.01
C THR A 416 25.53 -1.02 0.56
N THR A 417 24.80 -1.99 0.02
CA THR A 417 24.21 -1.91 -1.32
C THR A 417 23.05 -0.93 -1.29
N THR A 418 23.35 0.34 -1.51
CA THR A 418 22.37 1.38 -1.85
C THR A 418 22.80 1.96 -3.20
N SER A 419 22.00 1.68 -4.23
CA SER A 419 22.03 2.44 -5.48
C SER A 419 21.80 3.91 -5.16
N ARG A 420 22.79 4.74 -5.46
CA ARG A 420 22.71 6.19 -5.34
C ARG A 420 21.69 6.73 -6.35
N SER A 421 20.52 7.15 -5.87
CA SER A 421 19.66 8.10 -6.56
C SER A 421 19.26 9.19 -5.57
N SER A 422 20.09 10.22 -5.49
CA SER A 422 19.78 11.46 -4.78
C SER A 422 18.84 12.30 -5.65
N CYS A 423 17.54 12.28 -5.36
CA CYS A 423 16.61 13.31 -5.84
C CYS A 423 16.20 14.17 -4.64
N ALA A 424 16.98 15.20 -4.36
CA ALA A 424 16.40 16.42 -3.82
C ALA A 424 15.53 17.05 -4.93
N PRO A 425 14.42 17.75 -4.63
CA PRO A 425 13.67 18.47 -5.64
C PRO A 425 14.44 19.77 -5.99
N THR A 426 15.57 19.64 -6.64
CA THR A 426 16.13 20.74 -7.45
C THR A 426 15.52 20.61 -8.83
N ALA A 427 14.70 21.59 -9.22
CA ALA A 427 14.31 21.79 -10.60
C ALA A 427 15.55 22.16 -11.41
N THR A 428 16.31 21.15 -11.85
CA THR A 428 17.30 21.31 -12.91
C THR A 428 16.60 21.07 -14.24
N THR A 429 16.30 22.16 -14.94
CA THR A 429 15.92 22.16 -16.35
C THR A 429 17.14 21.78 -17.18
N SER A 430 17.36 20.48 -17.41
CA SER A 430 18.21 20.00 -18.50
C SER A 430 17.32 19.63 -19.68
N GLY A 431 17.47 20.38 -20.77
CA GLY A 431 16.64 20.32 -21.97
C GLY A 431 16.69 18.97 -22.68
N SER A 432 15.62 18.20 -22.51
CA SER A 432 15.01 17.34 -23.53
C SER A 432 13.75 16.75 -22.91
N THR A 433 12.64 17.49 -22.97
CA THR A 433 11.34 17.03 -22.46
C THR A 433 10.81 15.95 -23.41
N PRO A 434 10.63 14.69 -23.00
CA PRO A 434 9.80 13.78 -23.77
C PRO A 434 8.39 14.40 -23.87
N PRO A 435 7.66 14.20 -24.98
CA PRO A 435 6.36 14.82 -25.15
C PRO A 435 5.45 14.42 -23.99
N THR A 436 5.00 15.42 -23.22
CA THR A 436 4.02 15.20 -22.17
C THR A 436 2.77 14.62 -22.82
N PRO A 437 2.32 13.40 -22.43
CA PRO A 437 1.09 12.86 -23.00
C PRO A 437 -0.05 13.84 -22.72
N PRO A 438 -0.98 14.05 -23.68
CA PRO A 438 -2.02 15.07 -23.55
C PRO A 438 -2.95 14.86 -22.35
N HIS A 439 -2.96 13.64 -21.78
CA HIS A 439 -3.71 13.28 -20.59
C HIS A 439 -2.91 12.33 -19.70
N ALA A 440 -3.01 12.51 -18.38
CA ALA A 440 -2.55 11.52 -17.40
C ALA A 440 -3.50 10.32 -17.40
N ALA A 441 -2.97 9.12 -17.64
CA ALA A 441 -3.75 7.90 -17.57
C ALA A 441 -4.17 7.62 -16.11
N SER A 442 -5.45 7.31 -15.91
CA SER A 442 -5.99 6.85 -14.63
C SER A 442 -6.78 5.56 -14.83
N SER A 443 -6.69 4.65 -13.87
CA SER A 443 -7.45 3.40 -13.85
C SER A 443 -8.08 3.18 -12.47
N THR A 444 -9.17 2.43 -12.44
CA THR A 444 -9.86 2.02 -11.21
C THR A 444 -10.36 0.60 -11.39
N ALA A 445 -10.65 -0.07 -10.28
CA ALA A 445 -11.39 -1.33 -10.29
C ALA A 445 -12.83 -1.11 -10.77
N SER A 446 -13.46 -2.21 -11.22
CA SER A 446 -14.89 -2.28 -11.45
C SER A 446 -15.51 -3.19 -10.38
N PRO A 447 -16.70 -2.90 -9.84
CA PRO A 447 -17.27 -3.71 -8.74
C PRO A 447 -17.49 -5.18 -9.11
N CYS A 448 -17.67 -5.46 -10.39
CA CYS A 448 -17.90 -6.81 -10.90
C CYS A 448 -16.62 -7.54 -11.33
N ALA A 449 -15.44 -6.93 -11.18
CA ALA A 449 -14.17 -7.50 -11.60
C ALA A 449 -13.10 -7.31 -10.51
N CYS A 450 -12.60 -8.43 -9.97
CA CYS A 450 -11.29 -8.43 -9.32
C CYS A 450 -10.21 -8.39 -10.40
N SER A 451 -8.97 -8.06 -10.05
CA SER A 451 -7.80 -8.05 -10.96
C SER A 451 -7.88 -9.12 -12.05
N THR A 452 -7.38 -8.82 -13.25
CA THR A 452 -7.59 -9.52 -14.53
C THR A 452 -7.25 -11.02 -14.63
N SER A 453 -7.00 -11.73 -13.51
CA SER A 453 -7.15 -13.18 -13.44
C SER A 453 -8.54 -13.54 -13.98
N ALA A 454 -8.58 -14.40 -14.99
CA ALA A 454 -9.70 -14.63 -15.91
C ALA A 454 -11.08 -14.35 -15.31
N ALA A 455 -11.68 -13.21 -15.67
CA ALA A 455 -13.03 -12.86 -15.22
C ALA A 455 -14.02 -13.95 -15.68
N PRO A 456 -14.86 -14.53 -14.80
CA PRO A 456 -15.80 -15.58 -15.17
C PRO A 456 -16.82 -15.05 -16.20
N PRO A 457 -17.38 -15.90 -17.10
CA PRO A 457 -18.30 -15.48 -18.16
C PRO A 457 -19.47 -14.61 -17.66
N ALA A 458 -19.98 -14.90 -16.45
CA ALA A 458 -21.04 -14.14 -15.80
C ALA A 458 -20.66 -12.66 -15.56
N SER A 459 -19.38 -12.35 -15.33
CA SER A 459 -18.86 -11.00 -15.11
C SER A 459 -18.42 -10.28 -16.39
N ARG A 460 -18.26 -11.00 -17.52
CA ARG A 460 -17.75 -10.47 -18.79
C ARG A 460 -18.75 -9.64 -19.60
N ARG A 461 -19.96 -9.39 -19.08
CA ARG A 461 -21.04 -8.73 -19.84
C ARG A 461 -20.74 -7.27 -20.23
N VAL A 462 -19.69 -6.65 -19.71
CA VAL A 462 -19.37 -5.23 -19.97
C VAL A 462 -17.86 -5.04 -20.20
N SER A 463 -17.49 -4.36 -21.29
CA SER A 463 -16.10 -3.96 -21.56
C SER A 463 -15.72 -2.69 -20.78
N PRO A 464 -14.47 -2.54 -20.33
CA PRO A 464 -13.99 -1.29 -19.75
C PRO A 464 -14.23 -0.12 -20.70
N THR A 465 -14.73 1.00 -20.18
CA THR A 465 -15.01 2.21 -20.96
C THR A 465 -14.03 3.31 -20.56
N ALA A 466 -13.47 4.01 -21.55
CA ALA A 466 -12.62 5.17 -21.32
C ALA A 466 -13.48 6.38 -20.89
N TRP A 467 -13.10 7.02 -19.79
CA TRP A 467 -13.73 8.23 -19.28
C TRP A 467 -13.07 9.45 -19.93
N ARG A 468 -13.87 10.42 -20.40
CA ARG A 468 -13.35 11.64 -21.04
C ARG A 468 -13.37 12.83 -20.06
N PRO A 469 -12.34 13.69 -20.05
CA PRO A 469 -12.40 14.97 -19.37
C PRO A 469 -13.51 15.86 -19.96
N ALA A 470 -14.17 16.66 -19.13
CA ALA A 470 -15.19 17.61 -19.58
C ALA A 470 -14.64 18.66 -20.58
N SER A 471 -13.33 18.92 -20.57
CA SER A 471 -12.63 19.83 -21.48
C SER A 471 -12.37 19.26 -22.89
N CYS A 472 -12.74 18.01 -23.17
CA CYS A 472 -12.56 17.43 -24.49
C CYS A 472 -13.72 17.87 -25.40
N PRO A 473 -13.49 18.67 -26.47
CA PRO A 473 -14.58 19.14 -27.33
C PRO A 473 -15.34 17.94 -27.89
N SER A 474 -16.68 18.00 -27.83
CA SER A 474 -17.54 16.96 -28.35
C SER A 474 -17.25 16.77 -29.84
N ARG A 475 -16.50 15.73 -30.21
CA ARG A 475 -16.59 15.19 -31.57
C ARG A 475 -18.00 14.60 -31.67
N LYS A 476 -18.93 15.39 -32.22
CA LYS A 476 -20.34 15.02 -32.44
C LYS A 476 -20.44 13.60 -33.02
N GLY A 477 -21.20 12.74 -32.36
CA GLY A 477 -21.56 11.41 -32.83
C GLY A 477 -22.12 10.55 -31.68
N PRO A 478 -23.21 9.78 -31.89
CA PRO A 478 -23.87 9.03 -30.83
C PRO A 478 -22.99 7.90 -30.31
N GLY A 479 -23.31 7.44 -29.09
CA GLY A 479 -22.58 6.42 -28.33
C GLY A 479 -22.22 5.18 -29.15
N SER A 480 -21.08 4.58 -28.80
CA SER A 480 -20.38 3.48 -29.50
C SER A 480 -19.35 3.89 -30.57
N ARG A 481 -18.26 4.53 -30.15
CA ARG A 481 -17.00 4.45 -30.91
C ARG A 481 -15.90 3.88 -30.04
N ARG A 482 -15.47 2.64 -30.33
CA ARG A 482 -14.18 2.11 -29.85
C ARG A 482 -13.08 3.01 -30.38
N ALA A 483 -12.13 3.41 -29.53
CA ALA A 483 -10.94 4.11 -29.99
C ALA A 483 -10.19 3.17 -30.96
N ARG A 484 -10.17 3.48 -32.26
CA ARG A 484 -9.37 2.73 -33.23
C ARG A 484 -7.90 3.09 -32.99
N THR A 485 -7.11 2.12 -32.53
CA THR A 485 -5.66 2.16 -32.74
C THR A 485 -5.41 2.09 -34.24
N ALA A 486 -4.74 3.09 -34.80
CA ALA A 486 -4.29 3.05 -36.19
C ALA A 486 -3.31 1.87 -36.33
N ARG A 487 -3.77 0.75 -36.90
CA ARG A 487 -2.88 -0.28 -37.43
C ARG A 487 -2.35 0.26 -38.74
N THR A 488 -1.12 0.74 -38.76
CA THR A 488 -0.34 0.79 -39.98
C THR A 488 -0.13 -0.66 -40.42
N ARG A 489 -0.90 -1.09 -41.42
CA ARG A 489 -0.57 -2.28 -42.21
C ARG A 489 0.65 -1.93 -43.05
N THR A 490 1.84 -2.25 -42.56
CA THR A 490 2.97 -2.50 -43.46
C THR A 490 2.73 -3.86 -44.09
N ALA A 491 2.44 -3.87 -45.39
CA ALA A 491 2.44 -5.08 -46.19
C ALA A 491 3.84 -5.70 -46.11
N ALA A 492 3.94 -6.97 -45.75
CA ALA A 492 5.14 -7.75 -45.96
C ALA A 492 5.29 -7.99 -47.47
N PRO A 493 6.48 -7.82 -48.07
CA PRO A 493 6.72 -8.33 -49.40
C PRO A 493 6.82 -9.85 -49.29
N THR A 494 6.07 -10.54 -50.15
CA THR A 494 6.21 -11.95 -50.46
C THR A 494 7.64 -12.26 -50.92
N CYS A 495 8.29 -13.22 -50.26
CA CYS A 495 9.16 -14.21 -50.88
C CYS A 495 9.14 -15.48 -50.04
#